data_AF-A0A2P6Q5Q3-F1
#
_entry.id   AF-A0A2P6Q5Q3-F1
#
_cell.length_a   1.000
_cell.length_b   1.000
_cell.length_c   1.000
_cell.angle_alpha   90.00
_cell.angle_beta   90.00
_cell.angle_gamma   90.00
#
_symmetry.space_group_name_H-M   'P 1'
#
loop_
_entity.id
_entity.type
_entity.pdbx_description
1 polymer ?
#
loop_
_entity_poly.entity_id
_entity_poly.type
_entity_poly.pdbx_seq_one_letter_code
_entity_poly.pdbx_strand_id
1 'polypeptide(L)'
;MGREDGKRIRKPTEEHEKPKSIPVLRWMRTPIDVSASDEKPLSLLPRLDPRLKEALEKMKISSLYPVQLAVWEETIGPGGFQRDLCVNSPTGSGKTLAYALPIVQA
;
A
#
# COMPACT_ATOMS: atom_id res chain seq x y z
N MET A 1 -19.88 67.35 -3.87
CA MET A 1 -19.56 66.05 -4.50
C MET A 1 -18.35 65.46 -3.79
N GLY A 2 -18.50 65.02 -2.53
CA GLY A 2 -17.41 64.44 -1.73
C GLY A 2 -17.64 62.93 -1.60
N ARG A 3 -16.63 62.12 -1.95
CA ARG A 3 -16.67 60.65 -1.82
C ARG A 3 -16.39 60.29 -0.37
N GLU A 4 -17.28 59.52 0.25
CA GLU A 4 -17.00 58.83 1.51
C GLU A 4 -16.46 57.43 1.19
N ASP A 5 -15.15 57.25 1.31
CA ASP A 5 -14.51 55.94 1.24
C ASP A 5 -14.61 55.26 2.61
N GLY A 6 -15.68 54.47 2.78
CA GLY A 6 -15.91 53.63 3.96
C GLY A 6 -14.80 52.57 4.11
N LYS A 7 -13.87 52.82 5.04
CA LYS A 7 -12.79 51.89 5.39
C LYS A 7 -13.36 50.67 6.11
N ARG A 8 -13.65 49.61 5.36
CA ARG A 8 -14.12 48.30 5.85
C ARG A 8 -13.00 47.65 6.69
N ILE A 9 -13.16 47.67 8.01
CA ILE A 9 -12.29 46.94 8.95
C ILE A 9 -12.49 45.45 8.71
N ARG A 10 -11.45 44.76 8.23
CA ARG A 10 -11.45 43.30 8.07
C ARG A 10 -11.24 42.69 9.45
N LYS A 11 -12.24 41.93 9.95
CA LYS A 11 -12.06 41.10 11.15
C LYS A 11 -11.02 40.01 10.86
N PRO A 12 -10.16 39.63 11.82
CA PRO A 12 -9.27 38.49 11.66
C PRO A 12 -10.11 37.21 11.54
N THR A 13 -9.87 36.42 10.51
CA THR A 13 -10.46 35.09 10.38
C THR A 13 -9.72 34.16 11.33
N GLU A 14 -10.36 33.74 12.41
CA GLU A 14 -9.83 32.67 13.27
C GLU A 14 -9.86 31.36 12.49
N GLU A 15 -8.71 30.96 11.95
CA GLU A 15 -8.51 29.63 11.37
C GLU A 15 -8.67 28.59 12.49
N HIS A 16 -9.86 28.00 12.59
CA HIS A 16 -10.10 26.84 13.44
C HIS A 16 -9.36 25.64 12.84
N GLU A 17 -8.20 25.28 13.39
CA GLU A 17 -7.54 24.01 13.10
C GLU A 17 -8.49 22.87 13.48
N LYS A 18 -9.11 22.24 12.48
CA LYS A 18 -9.95 21.06 12.70
C LYS A 18 -9.09 19.94 13.31
N PRO A 19 -9.54 19.26 14.37
CA PRO A 19 -8.81 18.13 14.92
C PRO A 19 -8.64 17.06 13.84
N LYS A 20 -7.39 16.69 13.53
CA LYS A 20 -7.09 15.65 12.55
C LYS A 20 -7.64 14.32 13.09
N SER A 21 -8.66 13.78 12.43
CA SER A 21 -9.24 12.49 12.79
C SER A 21 -8.24 11.37 12.48
N ILE A 22 -8.05 10.46 13.43
CA ILE A 22 -7.18 9.30 13.24
C ILE A 22 -7.93 8.27 12.39
N PRO A 23 -7.36 7.78 11.27
CA PRO A 23 -8.01 6.77 10.46
C PRO A 23 -8.33 5.49 11.26
N VAL A 24 -9.47 4.86 11.00
CA VAL A 24 -9.88 3.64 11.75
C VAL A 24 -9.05 2.43 11.34
N LEU A 25 -8.79 2.28 10.04
CA LEU A 25 -8.14 1.11 9.48
C LEU A 25 -6.63 1.19 9.68
N ARG A 26 -6.02 0.06 10.05
CA ARG A 26 -4.59 -0.02 10.36
C ARG A 26 -3.71 0.39 9.18
N TRP A 27 -4.04 -0.10 7.98
CA TRP A 27 -3.31 0.24 6.75
C TRP A 27 -3.35 1.74 6.42
N MET A 28 -4.34 2.49 6.91
CA MET A 28 -4.39 3.96 6.74
C MET A 28 -3.48 4.69 7.74
N ARG A 29 -3.17 4.08 8.89
CA ARG A 29 -2.31 4.68 9.92
C ARG A 29 -0.83 4.49 9.60
N THR A 30 -0.48 3.33 9.05
CA THR A 30 0.90 2.92 8.79
C THR A 30 1.01 2.42 7.34
N PRO A 31 0.94 3.33 6.35
CA PRO A 31 1.17 2.94 4.96
C PRO A 31 2.64 2.51 4.79
N ILE A 32 2.85 1.54 3.91
CA ILE A 32 4.18 1.07 3.52
C ILE A 32 4.42 1.57 2.10
N ASP A 33 5.59 2.18 1.89
CA ASP A 33 6.05 2.53 0.56
C ASP A 33 6.86 1.37 -0.03
N VAL A 34 6.57 1.05 -1.29
CA VAL A 34 7.16 -0.10 -1.97
C VAL A 34 8.14 0.42 -3.03
N SER A 35 9.43 0.15 -2.85
CA SER A 35 10.46 0.65 -3.75
C SER A 35 10.62 -0.28 -4.97
N ALA A 36 11.03 0.25 -6.11
CA ALA A 36 11.14 -0.54 -7.34
C ALA A 36 12.23 -1.63 -7.29
N SER A 37 13.14 -1.59 -6.31
CA SER A 37 14.29 -2.50 -6.23
C SER A 37 14.04 -3.76 -5.39
N ASP A 38 12.85 -3.91 -4.80
CA ASP A 38 12.53 -5.00 -3.89
C ASP A 38 12.14 -6.31 -4.63
N GLU A 39 12.75 -6.60 -5.78
CA GLU A 39 12.54 -7.89 -6.43
C GLU A 39 13.30 -9.00 -5.71
N LYS A 40 12.61 -10.12 -5.46
CA LYS A 40 13.19 -11.25 -4.73
C LYS A 40 12.93 -12.58 -5.46
N PRO A 41 13.97 -13.41 -5.65
CA PRO A 41 13.81 -14.76 -6.21
C PRO A 41 12.88 -15.62 -5.36
N LEU A 42 12.12 -16.50 -6.00
CA LEU A 42 11.21 -17.43 -5.29
C LEU A 42 11.93 -18.30 -4.25
N SER A 43 13.19 -18.63 -4.48
CA SER A 43 14.02 -19.42 -3.55
C SER A 43 14.29 -18.74 -2.22
N LEU A 44 14.18 -17.41 -2.16
CA LEU A 44 14.41 -16.62 -0.95
C LEU A 44 13.11 -16.17 -0.28
N LEU A 45 11.96 -16.58 -0.82
CA LEU A 45 10.67 -16.25 -0.22
C LEU A 45 10.41 -17.12 1.01
N PRO A 46 10.22 -16.51 2.19
CA PRO A 46 9.91 -17.27 3.39
C PRO A 46 8.53 -17.92 3.24
N ARG A 47 8.40 -19.15 3.74
CA ARG A 47 7.13 -19.88 3.84
C ARG A 47 6.43 -20.15 2.51
N LEU A 48 7.12 -20.09 1.37
CA LEU A 48 6.54 -20.46 0.08
C LEU A 48 6.29 -21.97 0.01
N ASP A 49 5.05 -22.38 -0.26
CA ASP A 49 4.74 -23.80 -0.44
C ASP A 49 5.42 -24.36 -1.71
N PRO A 50 6.04 -25.56 -1.67
CA PRO A 50 6.69 -26.15 -2.84
C PRO A 50 5.76 -26.31 -4.06
N ARG A 51 4.48 -26.62 -3.87
CA ARG A 51 3.52 -26.75 -4.98
C ARG A 51 3.24 -25.41 -5.63
N LEU A 52 3.12 -24.35 -4.82
CA LEU A 52 2.98 -22.99 -5.34
C LEU A 52 4.24 -22.56 -6.08
N LYS A 53 5.43 -22.86 -5.53
CA LYS A 53 6.71 -22.60 -6.21
C LYS A 53 6.77 -23.27 -7.59
N GLU A 54 6.44 -24.56 -7.67
CA GLU A 54 6.40 -25.28 -8.96
C GLU A 54 5.38 -24.67 -9.94
N ALA A 55 4.21 -24.24 -9.44
CA ALA A 55 3.20 -23.60 -10.29
C ALA A 55 3.71 -22.27 -10.86
N LEU A 56 4.37 -21.44 -10.05
CA LEU A 56 4.98 -20.18 -10.47
C LEU A 56 6.10 -20.41 -11.50
N GLU A 57 6.97 -21.40 -11.28
CA GLU A 57 8.02 -21.76 -12.21
C GLU A 57 7.47 -22.25 -13.56
N LYS A 58 6.39 -23.06 -13.56
CA LYS A 58 5.67 -23.48 -14.79
C LYS A 58 5.07 -22.29 -15.53
N MET A 59 4.66 -21.24 -14.82
CA MET A 59 4.21 -19.97 -15.40
C MET A 59 5.37 -19.05 -15.83
N LYS A 60 6.62 -19.51 -15.73
CA LYS A 60 7.85 -18.74 -16.03
C LYS A 60 8.05 -17.52 -15.13
N ILE A 61 7.57 -17.61 -13.89
CA ILE A 61 7.77 -16.59 -12.85
C ILE A 61 8.91 -17.07 -11.96
N SER A 62 10.02 -16.34 -11.96
CA SER A 62 11.24 -16.67 -11.19
C SER A 62 11.51 -15.70 -10.02
N SER A 63 10.92 -14.52 -10.06
CA SER A 63 10.94 -13.50 -9.00
C SER A 63 9.56 -12.86 -8.84
N LEU A 64 9.33 -12.28 -7.66
CA LEU A 64 8.16 -11.43 -7.43
C LEU A 64 8.52 -9.98 -7.68
N TYR A 65 7.59 -9.25 -8.30
CA TYR A 65 7.67 -7.80 -8.40
C TYR A 65 7.55 -7.15 -7.02
N PRO A 66 8.04 -5.92 -6.83
CA PRO A 66 8.06 -5.29 -5.51
C PRO A 66 6.70 -5.27 -4.82
N VAL A 67 5.63 -4.97 -5.55
CA VAL A 67 4.27 -4.94 -4.99
C VAL A 67 3.78 -6.33 -4.56
N GLN A 68 4.20 -7.40 -5.26
CA GLN A 68 3.85 -8.78 -4.92
C GLN A 68 4.63 -9.22 -3.68
N LEU A 69 5.93 -8.87 -3.59
CA LEU A 69 6.75 -9.16 -2.42
C LEU A 69 6.23 -8.44 -1.17
N ALA A 70 5.91 -7.15 -1.26
CA ALA A 70 5.38 -6.40 -0.12
C ALA A 70 4.08 -7.03 0.42
N VAL A 71 3.15 -7.40 -0.47
CA VAL A 71 1.92 -8.10 -0.06
C VAL A 71 2.24 -9.46 0.56
N TRP A 72 3.20 -10.20 0.01
CA TRP A 72 3.64 -11.48 0.57
C TRP A 72 4.18 -11.32 2.00
N GLU A 73 5.04 -10.32 2.24
CA GLU A 73 5.65 -10.09 3.54
C GLU A 73 4.64 -9.66 4.61
N GLU A 74 3.62 -8.87 4.23
CA GLU A 74 2.54 -8.43 5.11
C GLU A 74 1.52 -9.54 5.44
N THR A 75 1.21 -10.40 4.48
CA THR A 75 0.17 -11.44 4.61
C THR A 75 0.69 -12.79 5.09
N ILE A 76 1.79 -13.26 4.51
CA ILE A 76 2.38 -14.59 4.77
C ILE A 76 3.68 -14.45 5.55
N GLY A 77 4.42 -13.36 5.37
CA GLY A 77 5.69 -13.09 6.02
C GLY A 77 5.57 -12.62 7.47
N PRO A 78 6.63 -11.99 8.02
CA PRO A 78 6.68 -11.62 9.44
C PRO A 78 5.66 -10.53 9.83
N GLY A 79 4.95 -9.91 8.87
CA GLY A 79 3.95 -8.85 9.09
C GLY A 79 2.70 -9.24 9.90
N GLY A 80 2.67 -10.43 10.50
CA GLY A 80 1.67 -10.79 11.49
C GLY A 80 0.28 -11.07 10.91
N PHE A 81 0.22 -11.60 9.69
CA PHE A 81 -1.02 -12.02 9.02
C PHE A 81 -2.06 -10.89 8.92
N GLN A 82 -1.64 -9.67 8.59
CA GLN A 82 -2.60 -8.60 8.29
C GLN A 82 -3.43 -9.00 7.07
N ARG A 83 -4.75 -9.12 7.25
CA ARG A 83 -5.66 -9.59 6.18
C ARG A 83 -6.27 -8.45 5.37
N ASP A 84 -6.34 -7.26 5.96
CA ASP A 84 -6.92 -6.08 5.32
C ASP A 84 -5.82 -5.18 4.78
N LEU A 85 -5.67 -5.16 3.46
CA LEU A 85 -4.66 -4.39 2.75
C LEU A 85 -5.29 -3.52 1.66
N CYS A 86 -4.69 -2.36 1.42
CA CYS A 86 -4.99 -1.52 0.27
C CYS A 86 -3.71 -1.37 -0.56
N VAL A 87 -3.67 -1.98 -1.74
CA VAL A 87 -2.51 -1.93 -2.63
C VAL A 87 -2.73 -0.87 -3.71
N ASN A 88 -1.97 0.24 -3.62
CA ASN A 88 -1.92 1.27 -4.66
C ASN A 88 -0.63 1.10 -5.49
N SER A 89 -0.77 0.81 -6.77
CA SER A 89 0.37 0.62 -7.68
C SER A 89 -0.11 0.77 -9.15
N PRO A 90 0.77 1.21 -10.09
CA PRO A 90 0.40 1.40 -11.50
C PRO A 90 -0.18 0.16 -12.19
N THR A 91 -0.89 0.35 -13.30
CA THR A 91 -1.34 -0.78 -14.14
C THR A 91 -0.13 -1.53 -14.71
N GLY A 92 -0.22 -2.87 -14.80
CA GLY A 92 0.89 -3.70 -15.26
C GLY A 92 1.89 -4.11 -14.18
N SER A 93 1.80 -3.58 -12.95
CA SER A 93 2.71 -3.94 -11.84
C SER A 93 2.45 -5.32 -11.23
N GLY A 94 1.50 -6.10 -11.75
CA GLY A 94 1.21 -7.45 -11.25
C GLY A 94 0.35 -7.53 -9.98
N LYS A 95 -0.44 -6.48 -9.66
CA LYS A 95 -1.39 -6.46 -8.52
C LYS A 95 -2.31 -7.69 -8.46
N THR A 96 -2.77 -8.20 -9.61
CA THR A 96 -3.63 -9.39 -9.66
C THR A 96 -2.97 -10.59 -9.00
N LEU A 97 -1.71 -10.86 -9.35
CA LEU A 97 -0.96 -11.95 -8.74
C LEU A 97 -0.63 -11.64 -7.28
N ALA A 98 -0.37 -10.38 -6.93
CA ALA A 98 -0.11 -9.97 -5.55
C ALA A 98 -1.27 -10.36 -4.60
N TYR A 99 -2.52 -10.16 -5.02
CA TYR A 99 -3.68 -10.61 -4.23
C TYR A 99 -3.90 -12.12 -4.29
N ALA A 100 -3.56 -12.78 -5.40
CA ALA A 100 -3.77 -14.22 -5.56
C ALA A 100 -2.78 -15.06 -4.71
N LEU A 101 -1.52 -14.66 -4.63
CA LEU A 101 -0.45 -15.42 -3.97
C LEU A 101 -0.81 -15.84 -2.54
N PRO A 102 -1.27 -14.97 -1.63
CA PRO A 102 -1.63 -15.37 -0.27
C PRO A 102 -2.89 -16.27 -0.19
N ILE A 103 -3.77 -16.21 -1.20
CA ILE A 103 -5.00 -17.01 -1.25
C ILE A 103 -4.69 -18.45 -1.63
N VAL A 104 -3.78 -18.65 -2.59
CA VAL A 104 -3.40 -19.98 -3.09
C VAL A 104 -2.22 -20.59 -2.32
N GLN A 105 -1.66 -19.86 -1.37
CA GLN A 105 -0.64 -20.36 -0.45
C GLN A 105 -1.30 -21.35 0.52
N ALA A 106 -1.00 -22.66 0.35
CA ALA A 106 -1.59 -23.78 1.09
C ALA A 106 -0.58 -24.87 1.37
#